data_AF-D7J1X4-F1
#
_entry.id   AF-D7J1X4-F1
#
_cell.length_a   1.000
_cell.length_b   1.000
_cell.length_c   1.000
_cell.angle_alpha   90.00
_cell.angle_beta   90.00
_cell.angle_gamma   90.00
#
_symmetry.space_group_name_H-M   'P 1'
#
loop_
_entity.id
_entity.type
_entity.pdbx_description
1 polymer ?
#
loop_
_entity_poly.entity_id
_entity_poly.type
_entity_poly.pdbx_seq_one_letter_code
_entity_poly.pdbx_strand_id
1 'polypeptide(L)'
;MNKRNIIIVTISIATNIACIALTFWGNIKNNGTITTDAFIGIIASLIGICVTIVVGFQIANFLELREVRKQVEQVEKQRAELEAYKQSVTGNLHTARVGVANAFGILSVVERGTLLGFAARVSSIVCDNLYSTPGDILLARYQQLYSEMSHFLQTDDCIEMIYPIINNLKYIDIPKDKEQYNEIMKLHFEIISVVDNAKQKADNK
;
A
#
# COMPACT_ATOMS: atom_id res chain seq x y z
N MET A 1 7.97 13.89 -28.59
CA MET A 1 7.52 15.01 -29.44
C MET A 1 6.73 14.45 -30.63
N ASN A 2 5.41 14.67 -30.67
CA ASN A 2 4.51 14.01 -31.64
C ASN A 2 4.77 14.46 -33.09
N LYS A 3 4.63 13.53 -34.06
CA LYS A 3 4.81 13.79 -35.51
C LYS A 3 4.05 15.05 -36.00
N ARG A 4 2.90 15.35 -35.39
CA ARG A 4 2.08 16.52 -35.72
C ARG A 4 2.73 17.86 -35.35
N ASN A 5 3.50 17.91 -34.26
CA ASN A 5 4.21 19.13 -33.85
C ASN A 5 5.39 19.41 -34.77
N ILE A 6 6.07 18.36 -35.25
CA ILE A 6 7.14 18.48 -36.24
C ILE A 6 6.59 19.07 -37.54
N ILE A 7 5.44 18.59 -38.02
CA ILE A 7 4.81 19.09 -39.25
C ILE A 7 4.46 20.59 -39.14
N ILE A 8 3.88 21.03 -38.01
CA ILE A 8 3.50 22.44 -37.81
C ILE A 8 4.75 23.35 -37.79
N VAL A 9 5.81 22.92 -37.11
CA VAL A 9 7.08 23.67 -37.06
C VAL A 9 7.73 23.73 -38.45
N THR A 10 7.74 22.63 -39.19
CA THR A 10 8.29 22.58 -40.55
C THR A 10 7.52 23.48 -41.52
N ILE A 11 6.18 23.48 -41.47
CA ILE A 11 5.35 24.35 -42.32
C ILE A 11 5.59 25.83 -41.99
N SER A 12 5.74 26.16 -40.70
CA SER A 12 6.00 27.54 -40.24
C SER A 12 7.39 28.04 -40.66
N ILE A 13 8.41 27.17 -40.61
CA ILE A 13 9.76 27.51 -41.08
C ILE A 13 9.76 27.70 -42.60
N ALA A 14 9.08 26.81 -43.35
CA ALA A 14 9.01 26.89 -44.81
C ALA A 14 8.30 28.17 -45.31
N THR A 15 7.20 28.56 -44.65
CA THR A 15 6.49 29.82 -44.97
C THR A 15 7.32 31.05 -44.64
N ASN A 16 8.09 31.04 -43.56
CA ASN A 16 9.01 32.14 -43.23
C ASN A 16 10.14 32.32 -44.25
N ILE A 17 10.75 31.22 -44.68
CA ILE A 17 11.81 31.27 -45.72
C ILE A 17 11.23 31.80 -47.03
N ALA A 18 10.01 31.38 -47.41
CA ALA A 18 9.33 31.87 -48.60
C ALA A 18 9.02 33.38 -48.52
N CYS A 19 8.56 33.89 -47.38
CA CYS A 19 8.32 35.33 -47.18
C CYS A 19 9.61 36.16 -47.27
N ILE A 20 10.71 35.71 -46.65
CA ILE A 20 12.01 36.39 -46.73
C ILE A 20 12.49 36.42 -48.19
N ALA A 21 12.42 35.29 -48.90
CA ALA A 21 12.82 35.19 -50.30
C ALA A 21 12.01 36.10 -51.23
N LEU A 22 10.69 36.18 -51.05
CA LEU A 22 9.83 37.08 -51.83
C LEU A 22 10.16 38.56 -51.59
N THR A 23 10.49 38.92 -50.34
CA THR A 23 10.82 40.29 -49.97
C THR A 23 12.19 40.71 -50.53
N PHE A 24 13.18 39.81 -50.49
CA PHE A 24 14.48 40.04 -51.12
C PHE A 24 14.41 40.08 -52.65
N TRP A 25 13.63 39.19 -53.27
CA TRP A 25 13.46 39.15 -54.72
C TRP A 25 12.78 40.41 -55.27
N GLY A 26 11.74 40.90 -54.58
CA GLY A 26 11.07 42.16 -54.92
C GLY A 26 12.01 43.37 -54.83
N ASN A 27 12.97 43.34 -53.91
CA ASN A 27 13.94 44.42 -53.69
C ASN A 27 15.06 44.42 -54.76
N ILE A 28 15.52 43.23 -55.20
CA ILE A 28 16.53 43.08 -56.26
C ILE A 28 16.00 43.55 -57.63
N LYS A 29 14.71 43.35 -57.91
CA LYS A 29 14.09 43.77 -59.18
C LYS A 29 13.91 45.29 -59.30
N ASN A 30 13.89 46.03 -58.20
CA ASN A 30 13.65 47.48 -58.15
C ASN A 30 14.94 48.31 -57.92
N ASN A 31 16.08 47.89 -58.49
CA ASN A 31 17.35 48.65 -58.48
C ASN A 31 17.86 49.08 -57.08
N GLY A 32 17.55 48.33 -56.02
CA GLY A 32 18.17 48.51 -54.70
C GLY A 32 17.72 49.75 -53.92
N THR A 33 16.61 50.40 -54.30
CA THR A 33 16.02 51.47 -53.49
C THR A 33 15.00 50.86 -52.53
N ILE A 34 15.35 50.74 -51.24
CA ILE A 34 14.42 50.24 -50.22
C ILE A 34 13.30 51.28 -50.04
N THR A 35 12.16 51.04 -50.68
CA THR A 35 10.97 51.88 -50.48
C THR A 35 10.40 51.64 -49.08
N THR A 36 9.82 52.67 -48.48
CA THR A 36 9.24 52.63 -47.12
C THR A 36 8.23 51.49 -46.95
N ASP A 37 7.50 51.14 -48.02
CA ASP A 37 6.56 50.03 -48.06
C ASP A 37 7.24 48.65 -47.89
N ALA A 38 8.43 48.47 -48.48
CA ALA A 38 9.21 47.24 -48.33
C ALA A 38 9.76 47.08 -46.90
N PHE A 39 10.17 48.18 -46.26
CA PHE A 39 10.60 48.17 -44.86
C PHE A 39 9.45 47.84 -43.89
N ILE A 40 8.26 48.41 -44.12
CA ILE A 40 7.04 48.09 -43.35
C ILE A 40 6.68 46.61 -43.52
N GLY A 41 6.79 46.05 -44.73
CA GLY A 41 6.56 44.63 -44.98
C GLY A 41 7.51 43.71 -44.21
N ILE A 42 8.80 44.06 -44.11
CA ILE A 42 9.78 43.28 -43.34
C ILE A 42 9.44 43.31 -41.85
N ILE A 43 9.15 44.49 -41.28
CA ILE A 43 8.78 44.61 -39.86
C ILE A 43 7.48 43.85 -39.57
N ALA A 44 6.47 43.99 -40.43
CA ALA A 44 5.20 43.29 -40.27
C ALA A 44 5.37 41.76 -40.29
N SER A 45 6.21 41.23 -41.18
CA SER A 45 6.50 39.80 -41.24
C SER A 45 7.25 39.31 -39.99
N LEU A 46 8.23 40.07 -39.48
CA LEU A 46 8.98 39.72 -38.28
C LEU A 46 8.08 39.69 -37.03
N ILE A 47 7.16 40.66 -36.90
CA ILE A 47 6.16 40.68 -35.83
C ILE A 47 5.25 39.44 -35.94
N GLY A 48 4.78 39.09 -37.14
CA GLY A 48 3.97 37.90 -37.37
C GLY A 48 4.68 36.60 -36.93
N ILE A 49 5.98 36.49 -37.18
CA ILE A 49 6.81 35.35 -36.76
C ILE A 49 6.90 35.26 -35.24
N CYS A 50 7.23 36.38 -34.58
CA CYS A 50 7.35 36.42 -33.12
C CYS A 50 6.02 36.05 -32.44
N VAL A 51 4.90 36.58 -32.92
CA VAL A 51 3.56 36.27 -32.38
C VAL A 51 3.22 34.79 -32.56
N THR A 52 3.50 34.22 -33.73
CA THR A 52 3.22 32.80 -34.00
C THR A 52 4.02 31.87 -33.10
N ILE A 53 5.30 32.18 -32.83
CA ILE A 53 6.15 31.41 -31.92
C ILE A 53 5.62 31.49 -30.47
N VAL A 54 5.26 32.69 -30.00
CA VAL A 54 4.74 32.89 -28.64
C VAL A 54 3.42 32.15 -28.43
N VAL A 55 2.48 32.27 -29.37
CA VAL A 55 1.19 31.56 -29.32
C VAL A 55 1.39 30.04 -29.42
N GLY A 56 2.32 29.58 -30.27
CA GLY A 56 2.66 28.17 -30.38
C GLY A 56 3.22 27.59 -29.09
N PHE A 57 4.09 28.33 -28.39
CA PHE A 57 4.63 27.92 -27.08
C PHE A 57 3.55 27.88 -25.99
N GLN A 58 2.64 28.87 -25.97
CA GLN A 58 1.49 28.88 -25.04
C GLN A 58 0.57 27.67 -25.24
N ILE A 59 0.26 27.32 -26.49
CA ILE A 59 -0.58 26.16 -26.82
C ILE A 59 0.12 24.86 -26.42
N ALA A 60 1.43 24.73 -26.69
CA ALA A 60 2.19 23.54 -26.34
C ALA A 60 2.21 23.30 -24.82
N ASN A 61 2.52 24.35 -24.03
CA ASN A 61 2.52 24.26 -22.57
C ASN A 61 1.12 23.95 -22.01
N PHE A 62 0.07 24.56 -22.58
CA PHE A 62 -1.30 24.27 -22.15
C PHE A 62 -1.71 22.82 -22.42
N LEU A 63 -1.32 22.26 -23.57
CA LEU A 63 -1.59 20.86 -23.90
C LEU A 63 -0.84 19.90 -22.96
N GLU A 64 0.43 20.18 -22.68
CA GLU A 64 1.24 19.38 -21.75
C GLU A 64 0.68 19.45 -20.32
N LEU A 65 0.36 20.65 -19.83
CA LEU A 65 -0.27 20.83 -18.52
C LEU A 65 -1.63 20.13 -18.42
N ARG A 66 -2.43 20.12 -19.49
CA ARG A 66 -3.71 19.40 -19.51
C ARG A 66 -3.52 17.89 -19.44
N GLU A 67 -2.53 17.36 -20.17
CA GLU A 67 -2.21 15.93 -20.13
C GLU A 67 -1.70 15.51 -18.75
N VAL A 68 -0.76 16.28 -18.18
CA VAL A 68 -0.25 16.07 -16.82
C VAL A 68 -1.38 16.15 -15.80
N ARG A 69 -2.26 17.17 -15.89
CA ARG A 69 -3.41 17.30 -14.99
C ARG A 69 -4.33 16.09 -15.05
N LYS A 70 -4.60 15.56 -16.26
CA LYS A 70 -5.43 14.37 -16.44
C LYS A 70 -4.78 13.13 -15.83
N GLN A 71 -3.47 12.99 -15.96
CA GLN A 71 -2.72 11.89 -15.33
C GLN A 71 -2.77 12.01 -13.79
N VAL A 72 -2.59 13.22 -13.25
CA VAL A 72 -2.68 13.47 -11.81
C VAL A 72 -4.07 13.13 -11.27
N GLU A 73 -5.14 13.57 -11.92
CA GLU A 73 -6.52 13.27 -11.51
C GLU A 73 -6.82 11.77 -11.53
N GLN A 74 -6.29 11.03 -12.51
CA GLN A 74 -6.39 9.58 -12.56
C GLN A 74 -5.65 8.90 -11.41
N VAL A 75 -4.43 9.36 -11.10
CA VAL A 75 -3.63 8.84 -9.99
C VAL A 75 -4.30 9.13 -8.64
N GLU A 76 -4.85 10.33 -8.46
CA GLU A 76 -5.60 10.69 -7.24
C GLU A 76 -6.83 9.81 -7.06
N LYS A 77 -7.60 9.57 -8.13
CA LYS A 77 -8.75 8.67 -8.08
C LYS A 77 -8.35 7.23 -7.72
N GLN A 78 -7.29 6.72 -8.36
CA GLN A 78 -6.77 5.39 -8.04
C GLN A 78 -6.29 5.27 -6.59
N ARG A 79 -5.67 6.33 -6.05
CA ARG A 79 -5.27 6.38 -4.63
C ARG A 79 -6.48 6.32 -3.71
N ALA A 80 -7.53 7.10 -3.97
CA ALA A 80 -8.74 7.08 -3.17
C ALA A 80 -9.44 5.70 -3.20
N GLU A 81 -9.53 5.08 -4.38
CA GLU A 81 -10.08 3.72 -4.53
C GLU A 81 -9.23 2.67 -3.79
N LEU A 82 -7.90 2.79 -3.86
CA LEU A 82 -6.98 1.89 -3.17
C LEU A 82 -7.07 2.02 -1.65
N GLU A 83 -7.19 3.24 -1.12
CA GLU A 83 -7.37 3.49 0.31
C GLU A 83 -8.70 2.91 0.82
N ALA A 84 -9.79 3.12 0.09
CA ALA A 84 -11.09 2.53 0.42
C ALA A 84 -11.03 0.99 0.38
N TYR A 85 -10.38 0.41 -0.63
CA TYR A 85 -10.19 -1.03 -0.73
C TYR A 85 -9.34 -1.57 0.43
N LYS A 86 -8.23 -0.91 0.78
CA LYS A 86 -7.38 -1.28 1.92
C LYS A 86 -8.16 -1.27 3.23
N GLN A 87 -9.00 -0.27 3.45
CA GLN A 87 -9.85 -0.18 4.63
C GLN A 87 -10.87 -1.32 4.67
N SER A 88 -11.52 -1.62 3.54
CA SER A 88 -12.46 -2.75 3.41
C SER A 88 -11.79 -4.10 3.71
N VAL A 89 -10.61 -4.36 3.11
CA VAL A 89 -9.83 -5.58 3.37
C VAL A 89 -9.45 -5.70 4.85
N THR A 90 -9.02 -4.60 5.48
CA THR A 90 -8.65 -4.58 6.90
C THR A 90 -9.84 -4.90 7.79
N GLY A 91 -11.02 -4.34 7.49
CA GLY A 91 -12.27 -4.61 8.22
C GLY A 91 -12.76 -6.06 8.06
N ASN A 92 -12.69 -6.60 6.84
CA ASN A 92 -13.04 -8.00 6.58
C ASN A 92 -12.08 -8.97 7.28
N LEU A 93 -10.78 -8.68 7.25
CA LEU A 93 -9.77 -9.47 7.96
C LEU A 93 -9.98 -9.44 9.47
N HIS A 94 -10.29 -8.28 10.04
CA HIS A 94 -10.61 -8.15 11.46
C HIS A 94 -11.81 -9.02 11.84
N THR A 95 -12.92 -8.90 11.10
CA THR A 95 -14.14 -9.69 11.33
C THR A 95 -13.87 -11.19 11.22
N ALA A 96 -13.10 -11.60 10.21
CA ALA A 96 -12.72 -13.00 10.02
C ALA A 96 -11.86 -13.53 11.18
N ARG A 97 -10.84 -12.77 11.63
CA ARG A 97 -9.99 -13.15 12.77
C ARG A 97 -10.80 -13.34 14.04
N VAL A 98 -11.67 -12.38 14.38
CA VAL A 98 -12.55 -12.48 15.55
C VAL A 98 -13.50 -13.68 15.42
N GLY A 99 -14.08 -13.91 14.24
CA GLY A 99 -14.95 -15.06 13.99
C GLY A 99 -14.24 -16.40 14.19
N VAL A 100 -13.04 -16.56 13.63
CA VAL A 100 -12.21 -17.77 13.77
C VAL A 100 -11.78 -17.99 15.22
N ALA A 101 -11.30 -16.93 15.88
CA ALA A 101 -10.89 -17.00 17.29
C ALA A 101 -12.05 -17.42 18.19
N ASN A 102 -13.26 -16.89 17.96
CA ASN A 102 -14.46 -17.25 18.71
C ASN A 102 -14.91 -18.69 18.42
N ALA A 103 -14.87 -19.14 17.16
CA ALA A 103 -15.21 -20.52 16.81
C ALA A 103 -14.27 -21.52 17.50
N PHE A 104 -12.96 -21.26 17.49
CA PHE A 104 -11.99 -22.05 18.26
C PHE A 104 -12.20 -21.94 19.76
N GLY A 105 -12.59 -20.77 20.26
CA GLY A 105 -12.95 -20.57 21.67
C GLY A 105 -14.12 -21.46 22.09
N ILE A 106 -15.17 -21.53 21.29
CA ILE A 106 -16.32 -22.43 21.52
C ILE A 106 -15.87 -23.89 21.43
N LEU A 107 -15.12 -24.26 20.40
CA LEU A 107 -14.62 -25.62 20.21
C LEU A 107 -13.79 -26.08 21.41
N SER A 108 -12.95 -25.21 21.97
CA SER A 108 -12.14 -25.52 23.16
C SER A 108 -12.97 -25.84 24.40
N VAL A 109 -14.19 -25.29 24.49
CA VAL A 109 -15.13 -25.56 25.59
C VAL A 109 -15.93 -26.83 25.33
N VAL A 110 -16.33 -27.09 24.08
CA VAL A 110 -17.06 -28.30 23.68
C VAL A 110 -16.19 -29.54 23.85
N GLU A 111 -14.94 -29.47 23.41
CA GLU A 111 -13.96 -30.56 23.44
C GLU A 111 -13.07 -30.53 24.69
N ARG A 112 -13.60 -30.03 25.82
CA ARG A 112 -12.81 -29.78 27.03
C ARG A 112 -12.13 -31.07 27.53
N GLY A 113 -10.83 -30.96 27.79
CA GLY A 113 -10.01 -32.07 28.30
C GLY A 113 -9.45 -32.99 27.21
N THR A 114 -9.81 -32.79 25.94
CA THR A 114 -9.20 -33.49 24.81
C THR A 114 -8.04 -32.67 24.23
N LEU A 115 -7.14 -33.33 23.50
CA LEU A 115 -6.07 -32.65 22.76
C LEU A 115 -6.62 -31.66 21.73
N LEU A 116 -7.77 -31.97 21.13
CA LEU A 116 -8.45 -31.08 20.18
C LEU A 116 -8.94 -29.82 20.88
N GLY A 117 -9.55 -29.95 22.07
CA GLY A 117 -9.97 -28.80 22.86
C GLY A 117 -8.80 -27.90 23.26
N PHE A 118 -7.69 -28.50 23.69
CA PHE A 118 -6.44 -27.79 23.99
C PHE A 118 -5.88 -27.06 22.76
N ALA A 119 -5.79 -27.74 21.62
CA ALA A 119 -5.33 -27.15 20.37
C ALA A 119 -6.23 -25.99 19.92
N ALA A 120 -7.55 -26.14 20.08
CA ALA A 120 -8.52 -25.09 19.81
C ALA A 120 -8.33 -23.90 20.75
N ARG A 121 -8.00 -24.11 22.03
CA ARG A 121 -7.72 -23.03 22.98
C ARG A 121 -6.54 -22.18 22.53
N VAL A 122 -5.43 -22.83 22.19
CA VAL A 122 -4.23 -22.13 21.69
C VAL A 122 -4.55 -21.40 20.38
N SER A 123 -5.26 -22.05 19.46
CA SER A 123 -5.67 -21.46 18.18
C SER A 123 -6.59 -20.26 18.37
N SER A 124 -7.48 -20.30 19.36
CA SER A 124 -8.36 -19.19 19.74
C SER A 124 -7.57 -17.96 20.14
N ILE A 125 -6.48 -18.13 20.89
CA ILE A 125 -5.59 -17.03 21.30
C ILE A 125 -4.75 -16.54 20.10
N VAL A 126 -4.16 -17.46 19.34
CA VAL A 126 -3.25 -17.13 18.23
C VAL A 126 -3.96 -16.41 17.08
N CYS A 127 -5.19 -16.82 16.76
CA CYS A 127 -5.98 -16.21 15.68
C CYS A 127 -6.71 -14.92 16.09
N ASP A 128 -6.69 -14.56 17.38
CA ASP A 128 -7.45 -13.42 17.89
C ASP A 128 -6.90 -12.08 17.41
N ASN A 129 -7.77 -11.06 17.40
CA ASN A 129 -7.30 -9.69 17.38
C ASN A 129 -7.01 -9.20 18.80
N LEU A 130 -5.80 -9.48 19.30
CA LEU A 130 -5.38 -9.13 20.65
C LEU A 130 -5.48 -7.63 20.98
N TYR A 131 -5.51 -6.74 19.99
CA TYR A 131 -5.73 -5.30 20.19
C TYR A 131 -7.18 -4.93 20.50
N SER A 132 -8.15 -5.75 20.10
CA SER A 132 -9.59 -5.47 20.29
C SER A 132 -10.23 -6.27 21.41
N THR A 133 -9.69 -7.45 21.74
CA THR A 133 -10.23 -8.30 22.80
C THR A 133 -9.98 -7.65 24.17
N PRO A 134 -10.97 -7.57 25.08
CA PRO A 134 -10.76 -7.10 26.46
C PRO A 134 -9.67 -7.88 27.22
N GLY A 135 -8.98 -7.22 28.15
CA GLY A 135 -7.91 -7.85 28.93
C GLY A 135 -8.41 -9.03 29.77
N ASP A 136 -9.53 -8.85 30.47
CA ASP A 136 -10.17 -9.88 31.31
C ASP A 136 -10.47 -11.17 30.54
N ILE A 137 -10.97 -11.03 29.31
CA ILE A 137 -11.29 -12.19 28.45
C ILE A 137 -10.02 -12.92 28.04
N LEU A 138 -8.97 -12.17 27.68
CA LEU A 138 -7.68 -12.76 27.33
C LEU A 138 -7.04 -13.45 28.54
N LEU A 139 -7.08 -12.82 29.72
CA LEU A 139 -6.58 -13.42 30.97
C LEU A 139 -7.30 -14.73 31.27
N ALA A 140 -8.63 -14.76 31.18
CA ALA A 140 -9.42 -15.97 31.41
C ALA A 140 -9.03 -17.11 30.45
N ARG A 141 -8.77 -16.79 29.17
CA ARG A 141 -8.29 -17.78 28.18
C ARG A 141 -6.91 -18.34 28.56
N TYR A 142 -6.00 -17.49 29.02
CA TYR A 142 -4.68 -17.93 29.49
C TYR A 142 -4.74 -18.77 30.77
N GLN A 143 -5.59 -18.41 31.74
CA GLN A 143 -5.78 -19.19 32.96
C GLN A 143 -6.34 -20.59 32.65
N GLN A 144 -7.30 -20.67 31.74
CA GLN A 144 -7.86 -21.93 31.28
C GLN A 144 -6.81 -22.78 30.56
N LEU A 145 -6.04 -22.16 29.66
CA LEU A 145 -4.95 -22.85 28.96
C LEU A 145 -3.90 -23.40 29.93
N TYR A 146 -3.49 -22.61 30.93
CA TYR A 146 -2.55 -23.04 31.96
C TYR A 146 -3.08 -24.26 32.74
N SER A 147 -4.34 -24.22 33.16
CA SER A 147 -4.99 -25.34 33.86
C SER A 147 -5.09 -26.60 33.01
N GLU A 148 -5.42 -26.47 31.72
CA GLU A 148 -5.51 -27.60 30.79
C GLU A 148 -4.13 -28.19 30.49
N MET A 149 -3.11 -27.34 30.32
CA MET A 149 -1.73 -27.76 30.06
C MET A 149 -1.17 -28.66 31.19
N SER A 150 -1.43 -28.32 32.45
CA SER A 150 -0.95 -29.13 33.58
C SER A 150 -1.46 -30.57 33.55
N HIS A 151 -2.64 -30.81 32.99
CA HIS A 151 -3.18 -32.17 32.83
C HIS A 151 -2.41 -32.96 31.77
N PHE A 152 -2.15 -32.38 30.59
CA PHE A 152 -1.43 -33.05 29.50
C PHE A 152 0.05 -33.30 29.81
N LEU A 153 0.67 -32.48 30.66
CA LEU A 153 2.07 -32.64 31.06
C LEU A 153 2.30 -33.75 32.10
N GLN A 154 1.26 -34.29 32.73
CA GLN A 154 1.39 -35.43 33.64
C GLN A 154 1.64 -36.74 32.88
N THR A 155 1.25 -36.79 31.60
CA THR A 155 1.47 -37.92 30.71
C THR A 155 2.60 -37.58 29.74
N ASP A 156 3.81 -38.08 30.01
CA ASP A 156 5.03 -37.83 29.19
C ASP A 156 4.78 -38.02 27.68
N ASP A 157 3.86 -38.91 27.29
CA ASP A 157 3.52 -39.24 25.90
C ASP A 157 2.89 -38.09 25.09
N CYS A 158 2.35 -37.05 25.74
CA CYS A 158 1.66 -35.96 25.03
C CYS A 158 2.58 -34.81 24.62
N ILE A 159 3.84 -34.77 25.10
CA ILE A 159 4.73 -33.62 24.91
C ILE A 159 5.04 -33.32 23.44
N GLU A 160 5.28 -34.36 22.64
CA GLU A 160 5.56 -34.24 21.20
C GLU A 160 4.38 -33.63 20.42
N MET A 161 3.15 -33.86 20.90
CA MET A 161 1.95 -33.33 20.27
C MET A 161 1.66 -31.89 20.69
N ILE A 162 1.81 -31.57 21.99
CA ILE A 162 1.46 -30.24 22.52
C ILE A 162 2.55 -29.19 22.27
N TYR A 163 3.82 -29.60 22.20
CA TYR A 163 4.94 -28.69 22.00
C TYR A 163 4.80 -27.82 20.73
N PRO A 164 4.59 -28.38 19.52
CA PRO A 164 4.45 -27.56 18.33
C PRO A 164 3.22 -26.64 18.38
N ILE A 165 2.17 -27.04 19.09
CA ILE A 165 0.95 -26.23 19.28
C ILE A 165 1.27 -25.01 20.13
N ILE A 166 1.85 -25.20 21.32
CA ILE A 166 2.21 -24.13 22.26
C ILE A 166 3.28 -23.21 21.69
N ASN A 167 4.20 -23.74 20.88
CA ASN A 167 5.24 -22.94 20.24
C ASN A 167 4.67 -21.82 19.35
N ASN A 168 3.43 -21.95 18.86
CA ASN A 168 2.76 -20.87 18.12
C ASN A 168 2.54 -19.61 18.97
N LEU A 169 2.45 -19.74 20.30
CA LEU A 169 2.32 -18.60 21.21
C LEU A 169 3.57 -17.71 21.20
N LYS A 170 4.75 -18.21 20.82
CA LYS A 170 5.97 -17.38 20.74
C LYS A 170 5.90 -16.32 19.63
N TYR A 171 4.98 -16.46 18.67
CA TYR A 171 4.87 -15.57 17.51
C TYR A 171 3.78 -14.51 17.64
N ILE A 172 3.07 -14.45 18.76
CA ILE A 172 2.05 -13.43 18.99
C ILE A 172 2.60 -12.25 19.78
N ASP A 173 2.13 -11.05 19.44
CA ASP A 173 2.46 -9.81 20.13
C ASP A 173 1.26 -9.38 20.99
N ILE A 174 1.46 -9.34 22.31
CA ILE A 174 0.43 -8.92 23.26
C ILE A 174 0.59 -7.40 23.50
N PRO A 175 -0.44 -6.58 23.25
CA PRO A 175 -0.36 -5.13 23.42
C PRO A 175 -0.01 -4.74 24.86
N LYS A 176 0.98 -3.84 25.03
CA LYS A 176 1.50 -3.42 26.35
C LYS A 176 0.53 -2.56 27.16
N ASP A 177 -0.36 -1.87 26.47
CA ASP A 177 -1.39 -0.99 27.02
C ASP A 177 -2.63 -1.74 27.53
N LYS A 178 -2.60 -3.07 27.48
CA LYS A 178 -3.75 -3.90 27.81
C LYS A 178 -4.03 -3.99 29.31
N GLU A 179 -5.30 -4.02 29.67
CA GLU A 179 -5.74 -4.37 31.02
C GLU A 179 -5.15 -5.72 31.43
N GLN A 180 -4.70 -5.84 32.68
CA GLN A 180 -4.09 -7.06 33.24
C GLN A 180 -2.86 -7.58 32.45
N TYR A 181 -2.22 -6.73 31.65
CA TYR A 181 -1.07 -7.10 30.81
C TYR A 181 -0.01 -7.92 31.57
N ASN A 182 0.36 -7.50 32.79
CA ASN A 182 1.38 -8.19 33.59
C ASN A 182 1.00 -9.63 33.94
N GLU A 183 -0.27 -9.89 34.25
CA GLU A 183 -0.76 -11.22 34.61
C GLU A 183 -0.87 -12.12 33.38
N ILE A 184 -1.35 -11.54 32.27
CA ILE A 184 -1.39 -12.21 30.96
C ILE A 184 0.02 -12.61 30.53
N MET A 185 0.98 -11.68 30.58
CA MET A 185 2.37 -11.96 30.21
C MET A 185 3.04 -12.98 31.12
N LYS A 186 2.76 -12.92 32.43
CA LYS A 186 3.25 -13.93 33.38
C LYS A 186 2.80 -15.32 32.95
N LEU A 187 1.50 -15.52 32.73
CA LEU A 187 0.96 -16.81 32.29
C LEU A 187 1.50 -17.21 30.92
N HIS A 188 1.61 -16.27 29.99
CA HIS A 188 2.16 -16.50 28.65
C HIS A 188 3.57 -17.10 28.71
N PHE A 189 4.47 -16.47 29.46
CA PHE A 189 5.84 -16.95 29.63
C PHE A 189 5.91 -18.26 30.42
N GLU A 190 5.08 -18.39 31.46
CA GLU A 190 5.07 -19.58 32.30
C GLU A 190 4.64 -20.83 31.51
N ILE A 191 3.57 -20.72 30.72
CA ILE A 191 3.09 -21.80 29.82
C ILE A 191 4.20 -22.24 28.87
N ILE A 192 4.83 -21.28 28.18
CA ILE A 192 5.90 -21.56 27.21
C ILE A 192 7.09 -22.22 27.91
N SER A 193 7.54 -21.67 29.04
CA SER A 193 8.70 -22.18 29.76
C SER A 193 8.48 -23.60 30.30
N VAL A 194 7.30 -23.88 30.85
CA VAL A 194 6.97 -25.21 31.37
C VAL A 194 7.01 -26.25 30.25
N VAL A 195 6.44 -25.94 29.08
CA VAL A 195 6.42 -26.86 27.92
C VAL A 195 7.81 -27.03 27.31
N ASP A 196 8.59 -25.95 27.19
CA ASP A 196 9.99 -26.01 26.72
C ASP A 196 10.84 -26.89 27.66
N ASN A 197 10.69 -26.75 28.97
CA ASN A 197 11.40 -27.57 29.96
C ASN A 197 10.98 -29.05 29.90
N ALA A 198 9.68 -29.32 29.69
CA ALA A 198 9.19 -30.69 29.54
C ALA A 198 9.72 -31.35 28.27
N LYS A 199 9.77 -30.61 27.15
CA LYS A 199 10.34 -31.09 25.89
C LYS A 199 11.83 -31.41 26.02
N GLN A 200 12.60 -30.52 26.64
CA GLN A 200 14.03 -30.77 26.91
C GLN A 200 14.25 -32.02 27.78
N LYS A 201 13.39 -32.28 28.77
CA LYS A 201 13.50 -33.50 29.58
C LYS A 201 13.19 -34.76 28.78
N ALA A 202 12.22 -34.70 27.88
CA ALA A 202 11.87 -35.81 26.99
C ALA A 202 13.00 -36.11 25.99
N ASP A 203 13.65 -35.08 25.43
CA ASP A 203 14.76 -35.22 24.49
C ASP A 203 16.06 -35.78 25.12
N ASN A 204 16.19 -35.62 26.45
CA ASN A 204 17.36 -36.08 27.21
C ASN A 204 17.16 -37.46 27.88
N LYS A 205 16.00 -38.10 27.71
CA LYS A 205 15.71 -39.48 28.16
C LYS A 205 16.07 -40.49 27.07
#